data_AF-A0A653WUD8-F1
#
_entry.id   AF-A0A653WUD8-F1
#
_cell.length_a   1.000
_cell.length_b   1.000
_cell.length_c   1.000
_cell.angle_alpha   90.00
_cell.angle_beta   90.00
_cell.angle_gamma   90.00
#
_symmetry.space_group_name_H-M   'P 1'
#
loop_
_entity.id
_entity.type
_entity.pdbx_description
1 polymer ?
#
loop_
_entity_poly.entity_id
_entity_poly.type
_entity_poly.pdbx_seq_one_letter_code
_entity_poly.pdbx_strand_id
1 'polypeptide(L)'
;MSVSSKSSGITSNRWFKPVAVTVGALVVALILVLVAQWLRTLQPVQQFLTDYPGHSAIPDGTPTGFPAWLGWQHFLNMFFIVLIIRSGWQVRTTTRPAANWTRNNKGLIKTKNPPTKISLDLWFHLTLDALWVLNGIIFIVLLFATGQWLRIVPTNWDVFPNAVSAGLQYASLNWPVENGWNNYNSLQLLTYFITVFVAAPLAIITGIRMSGAWPKKAAINKFYPIELARKIHFPVMIYFVAFVIVHVTLVLATGALNNLNHMYASNNDYSWWGFGIFAASIVFTAAAWFLARPLFLRPIASLMGKVSR
;
A
#
# COMPACT_ATOMS: atom_id res chain seq x y z
N MET A 1 56.52 24.06 -8.17
CA MET A 1 55.54 23.60 -7.17
C MET A 1 54.15 23.92 -7.68
N SER A 2 53.38 22.91 -8.08
CA SER A 2 52.00 23.06 -8.57
C SER A 2 51.06 22.72 -7.40
N VAL A 3 50.45 23.74 -6.80
CA VAL A 3 49.42 23.57 -5.77
C VAL A 3 48.10 23.33 -6.50
N SER A 4 47.67 22.07 -6.53
CA SER A 4 46.33 21.69 -6.97
C SER A 4 45.30 22.29 -6.01
N SER A 5 44.64 23.38 -6.41
CA SER A 5 43.47 23.88 -5.71
C SER A 5 42.29 22.96 -5.99
N LYS A 6 42.08 21.94 -5.16
CA LYS A 6 40.77 21.29 -5.09
C LYS A 6 39.77 22.32 -4.58
N SER A 7 39.08 23.00 -5.49
CA SER A 7 37.88 23.74 -5.11
C SER A 7 36.88 22.70 -4.59
N SER A 8 36.72 22.60 -3.28
CA SER A 8 35.62 21.86 -2.68
C SER A 8 34.32 22.62 -2.95
N GLY A 9 33.84 22.53 -4.19
CA GLY A 9 32.59 23.15 -4.59
C GLY A 9 31.45 22.58 -3.74
N ILE A 10 30.50 23.41 -3.35
CA ILE A 10 29.31 23.03 -2.58
C ILE A 10 28.58 21.82 -3.22
N THR A 11 28.70 21.65 -4.53
CA THR A 11 28.18 20.53 -5.34
C THR A 11 28.89 19.18 -5.14
N SER A 12 30.11 19.15 -4.59
CA SER A 12 30.85 17.91 -4.29
C SER A 12 30.47 17.29 -2.94
N ASN A 13 29.64 17.97 -2.14
CA ASN A 13 29.14 17.43 -0.88
C ASN A 13 28.11 16.31 -1.16
N ARG A 14 28.31 15.13 -0.56
CA ARG A 14 27.35 14.00 -0.64
C ARG A 14 25.93 14.35 -0.23
N TRP A 15 25.77 15.41 0.58
CA TRP A 15 24.48 15.93 1.02
C TRP A 15 23.88 16.98 0.09
N PHE A 16 24.63 17.52 -0.87
CA PHE A 16 24.13 18.56 -1.77
C PHE A 16 22.94 18.08 -2.58
N LYS A 17 23.04 16.93 -3.24
CA LYS A 17 21.94 16.36 -4.05
C LYS A 17 20.68 16.10 -3.24
N PRO A 18 20.70 15.36 -2.10
CA PRO A 18 19.49 15.14 -1.32
C PRO A 18 18.92 16.45 -0.78
N VAL A 19 19.75 17.37 -0.29
CA VAL A 19 19.28 18.69 0.19
C VAL A 19 18.65 19.49 -0.93
N ALA A 20 19.28 19.57 -2.11
CA ALA A 20 18.73 20.28 -3.26
C ALA A 20 17.39 19.71 -3.72
N VAL A 21 17.26 18.37 -3.74
CA VAL A 21 16.00 17.69 -4.06
C VAL A 21 14.93 18.01 -3.00
N THR A 22 15.28 17.95 -1.71
CA THR A 22 14.35 18.29 -0.63
C THR A 22 13.90 19.74 -0.71
N VAL A 23 14.81 20.69 -0.88
CA VAL A 23 14.48 22.11 -1.03
C VAL A 23 13.60 22.34 -2.25
N GLY A 24 13.94 21.73 -3.40
CA GLY A 24 13.12 21.80 -4.60
C GLY A 24 11.70 21.25 -4.38
N ALA A 25 11.57 20.11 -3.71
CA ALA A 25 10.27 19.53 -3.38
C ALA A 25 9.45 20.44 -2.45
N LEU A 26 10.09 21.05 -1.45
CA LEU A 26 9.43 22.00 -0.54
C LEU A 26 8.96 23.26 -1.27
N VAL A 27 9.77 23.80 -2.18
CA VAL A 27 9.38 24.95 -3.01
C VAL A 27 8.18 24.60 -3.89
N VAL A 28 8.19 23.44 -4.55
CA VAL A 28 7.04 22.98 -5.34
C VAL A 28 5.80 22.80 -4.46
N ALA A 29 5.93 22.20 -3.29
CA ALA A 29 4.81 22.05 -2.36
C ALA A 29 4.25 23.41 -1.90
N LEU A 30 5.12 24.37 -1.57
CA LEU A 30 4.71 25.73 -1.21
C LEU A 30 3.95 26.41 -2.36
N ILE A 31 4.46 26.31 -3.59
CA ILE A 31 3.79 26.87 -4.77
C ILE A 31 2.41 26.23 -4.95
N LEU A 32 2.29 24.90 -4.82
CA LEU A 32 1.01 24.21 -4.92
C LEU A 32 0.01 24.68 -3.86
N VAL A 33 0.46 24.88 -2.62
CA VAL A 33 -0.38 25.41 -1.53
C VAL A 33 -0.85 26.82 -1.85
N LEU A 34 0.06 27.71 -2.25
CA LEU A 34 -0.27 29.11 -2.55
C LEU A 34 -1.22 29.21 -3.76
N VAL A 35 -1.00 28.41 -4.79
CA VAL A 35 -1.90 28.32 -5.95
C VAL A 35 -3.27 27.79 -5.53
N ALA A 36 -3.33 26.74 -4.71
CA ALA A 36 -4.59 26.20 -4.22
C ALA A 36 -5.36 27.21 -3.35
N GLN A 37 -4.67 27.95 -2.49
CA GLN A 37 -5.26 29.02 -1.69
C GLN A 37 -5.78 30.16 -2.57
N TRP A 38 -5.01 30.59 -3.57
CA TRP A 38 -5.43 31.60 -4.53
C TRP A 38 -6.63 31.15 -5.37
N LEU A 39 -6.64 29.92 -5.88
CA LEU A 39 -7.78 29.39 -6.64
C LEU A 39 -9.07 29.47 -5.82
N ARG A 40 -9.01 29.19 -4.52
CA ARG A 40 -10.18 29.26 -3.62
C ARG A 40 -10.70 30.68 -3.38
N THR A 41 -9.96 31.73 -3.74
CA THR A 41 -10.47 33.11 -3.69
C THR A 41 -11.28 33.47 -4.93
N LEU A 42 -11.26 32.66 -5.98
CA LEU A 42 -11.99 32.92 -7.21
C LEU A 42 -13.46 32.48 -7.07
N GLN A 43 -14.39 33.36 -7.42
CA GLN A 43 -15.83 33.08 -7.34
C GLN A 43 -16.26 31.78 -8.05
N PRO A 44 -15.78 31.45 -9.27
CA PRO A 44 -16.16 30.20 -9.93
C PRO A 44 -15.72 28.96 -9.16
N VAL A 45 -14.57 29.02 -8.47
CA VAL A 45 -14.05 27.91 -7.65
C VAL A 45 -14.86 27.78 -6.36
N GLN A 46 -15.25 28.90 -5.75
CA GLN A 46 -16.13 28.87 -4.59
C GLN A 46 -17.48 28.22 -4.92
N GLN A 47 -18.09 28.59 -6.06
CA GLN A 47 -19.32 27.96 -6.54
C GLN A 47 -19.11 26.46 -6.78
N PHE A 48 -18.00 26.08 -7.44
CA PHE A 48 -17.67 24.66 -7.66
C PHE A 48 -17.54 23.88 -6.33
N LEU A 49 -16.91 24.47 -5.30
CA LEU A 49 -16.79 23.85 -3.98
C LEU A 49 -18.14 23.75 -3.25
N THR A 50 -19.08 24.65 -3.54
CA THR A 50 -20.46 24.56 -3.04
C THR A 50 -21.25 23.47 -3.74
N ASP A 51 -21.14 23.38 -5.07
CA ASP A 51 -21.83 22.36 -5.87
C ASP A 51 -21.25 20.95 -5.62
N TYR A 52 -19.95 20.89 -5.31
CA TYR A 52 -19.21 19.66 -5.03
C TYR A 52 -18.44 19.80 -3.70
N PRO A 53 -19.07 19.52 -2.54
CA PRO A 53 -18.48 19.72 -1.23
C PRO A 53 -17.34 18.75 -0.89
N GLY A 54 -17.08 17.76 -1.75
CA GLY A 54 -16.03 16.75 -1.56
C GLY A 54 -16.56 15.36 -1.23
N HIS A 55 -17.88 15.19 -1.14
CA HIS A 55 -18.54 13.92 -0.86
C HIS A 55 -19.58 13.60 -1.93
N SER A 56 -19.49 12.40 -2.49
CA SER A 56 -20.51 11.83 -3.37
C SER A 56 -21.71 11.37 -2.55
N ALA A 57 -22.89 11.38 -3.16
CA ALA A 57 -24.08 10.75 -2.57
C ALA A 57 -23.82 9.27 -2.27
N ILE A 58 -24.21 8.85 -1.06
CA ILE A 58 -24.07 7.46 -0.60
C ILE A 58 -25.30 6.67 -1.07
N PRO A 59 -25.14 5.45 -1.61
CA PRO A 59 -26.26 4.59 -1.95
C PRO A 59 -27.14 4.26 -0.73
N ASP A 60 -28.45 4.16 -0.97
CA ASP A 60 -29.41 3.70 0.04
C ASP A 60 -29.03 2.30 0.55
N GLY A 61 -29.17 2.08 1.85
CA GLY A 61 -28.83 0.81 2.49
C GLY A 61 -27.34 0.58 2.73
N THR A 62 -26.48 1.59 2.49
CA THR A 62 -25.05 1.50 2.84
C THR A 62 -24.87 1.32 4.36
N PRO A 63 -24.16 0.27 4.81
CA PRO A 63 -23.93 0.06 6.23
C PRO A 63 -23.10 1.20 6.86
N THR A 64 -23.56 1.70 8.00
CA THR A 64 -22.82 2.69 8.80
C THR A 64 -21.82 2.01 9.73
N GLY A 65 -20.74 2.72 10.04
CA GLY A 65 -19.67 2.21 10.91
C GLY A 65 -18.89 1.03 10.33
N PHE A 66 -18.00 0.48 11.16
CA PHE A 66 -17.06 -0.55 10.73
C PHE A 66 -17.29 -1.84 11.51
N PRO A 67 -17.57 -2.96 10.84
CA PRO A 67 -17.68 -4.23 11.52
C PRO A 67 -16.30 -4.69 11.98
N ALA A 68 -16.24 -5.42 13.11
CA ALA A 68 -14.99 -5.90 13.69
C ALA A 68 -14.09 -6.66 12.70
N TRP A 69 -14.70 -7.33 11.70
CA TRP A 69 -13.94 -8.03 10.68
C TRP A 69 -13.07 -7.14 9.81
N LEU A 70 -13.54 -5.92 9.55
CA LEU A 70 -12.81 -4.96 8.74
C LEU A 70 -11.56 -4.47 9.47
N GLY A 71 -11.62 -4.34 10.81
CA GLY A 71 -10.47 -3.94 11.62
C GLY A 71 -9.35 -4.97 11.63
N TRP A 72 -9.65 -6.26 11.84
CA TRP A 72 -8.61 -7.29 11.78
C TRP A 72 -8.11 -7.54 10.34
N GLN A 73 -8.97 -7.39 9.33
CA GLN A 73 -8.55 -7.40 7.92
C GLN A 73 -7.59 -6.24 7.60
N HIS A 74 -7.87 -5.05 8.12
CA HIS A 74 -6.99 -3.89 7.97
C HIS A 74 -5.62 -4.15 8.61
N PHE A 75 -5.59 -4.67 9.84
CA PHE A 75 -4.36 -5.09 10.50
C PHE A 75 -3.57 -6.12 9.67
N LEU A 76 -4.21 -7.20 9.22
CA LEU A 76 -3.54 -8.24 8.42
C LEU A 76 -2.98 -7.69 7.12
N ASN A 77 -3.71 -6.81 6.43
CA ASN A 77 -3.21 -6.15 5.22
C ASN A 77 -1.98 -5.28 5.50
N MET A 78 -2.01 -4.47 6.57
CA MET A 78 -0.85 -3.66 6.99
C MET A 78 0.35 -4.56 7.33
N PHE A 79 0.12 -5.62 8.09
CA PHE A 79 1.14 -6.59 8.47
C PHE A 79 1.80 -7.24 7.24
N PHE A 80 0.99 -7.74 6.31
CA PHE A 80 1.51 -8.39 5.10
C PHE A 80 2.21 -7.40 4.18
N ILE A 81 1.63 -6.22 3.91
CA ILE A 81 2.20 -5.29 2.93
C ILE A 81 3.58 -4.79 3.37
N VAL A 82 3.80 -4.57 4.67
CA VAL A 82 5.13 -4.19 5.21
C VAL A 82 6.18 -5.28 4.94
N LEU A 83 5.83 -6.55 5.18
CA LEU A 83 6.74 -7.67 4.97
C LEU A 83 6.93 -8.00 3.47
N ILE A 84 5.89 -7.85 2.66
CA ILE A 84 5.90 -8.04 1.20
C ILE A 84 6.78 -6.99 0.54
N ILE A 85 6.61 -5.70 0.87
CA ILE A 85 7.45 -4.62 0.31
C ILE A 85 8.93 -4.87 0.65
N ARG A 86 9.23 -5.22 1.90
CA ARG A 86 10.60 -5.51 2.35
C ARG A 86 11.19 -6.71 1.60
N SER A 87 10.46 -7.83 1.54
CA SER A 87 10.93 -9.05 0.88
C SER A 87 11.05 -8.86 -0.64
N GLY A 88 10.13 -8.13 -1.27
CA GLY A 88 10.19 -7.78 -2.68
C GLY A 88 11.39 -6.90 -3.02
N TRP A 89 11.72 -5.94 -2.14
CA TRP A 89 12.95 -5.16 -2.26
C TRP A 89 14.21 -6.03 -2.16
N GLN A 90 14.24 -6.99 -1.22
CA GLN A 90 15.34 -7.95 -1.07
C GLN A 90 15.47 -8.85 -2.31
N VAL A 91 14.37 -9.37 -2.85
CA VAL A 91 14.37 -10.15 -4.10
C VAL A 91 14.97 -9.37 -5.26
N ARG A 92 14.75 -8.05 -5.32
CA ARG A 92 15.27 -7.19 -6.38
C ARG A 92 16.74 -6.80 -6.19
N THR A 93 17.22 -6.64 -4.96
CA THR A 93 18.51 -6.00 -4.67
C THR A 93 19.58 -6.96 -4.15
N THR A 94 19.20 -8.11 -3.59
CA THR A 94 20.13 -9.10 -3.07
C THR A 94 20.78 -9.88 -4.22
N THR A 95 22.09 -9.69 -4.42
CA THR A 95 22.87 -10.41 -5.43
C THR A 95 23.37 -11.77 -4.95
N ARG A 96 23.59 -11.93 -3.64
CA ARG A 96 24.06 -13.17 -3.01
C ARG A 96 23.12 -13.55 -1.86
N PRO A 97 22.14 -14.44 -2.09
CA PRO A 97 21.18 -14.81 -1.05
C PRO A 97 21.87 -15.59 0.06
N ALA A 98 21.49 -15.32 1.31
CA ALA A 98 22.08 -15.98 2.48
C ALA A 98 21.75 -17.49 2.56
N ALA A 99 20.70 -17.92 1.88
CA ALA A 99 20.30 -19.31 1.75
C ALA A 99 19.39 -19.47 0.54
N ASN A 100 19.25 -20.71 0.12
CA ASN A 100 18.37 -21.12 -0.96
C ASN A 100 17.41 -22.20 -0.48
N TRP A 101 16.22 -22.24 -1.06
CA TRP A 101 15.17 -23.18 -0.74
C TRP A 101 14.75 -23.97 -1.98
N THR A 102 14.50 -25.26 -1.79
CA THR A 102 13.95 -26.16 -2.82
C THR A 102 12.76 -26.90 -2.23
N ARG A 103 11.59 -26.75 -2.86
CA ARG A 103 10.33 -27.35 -2.39
C ARG A 103 10.40 -28.87 -2.19
N ASN A 104 9.73 -29.36 -1.13
CA ASN A 104 9.42 -30.77 -0.99
C ASN A 104 8.23 -31.17 -1.90
N ASN A 105 8.44 -32.08 -2.86
CA ASN A 105 7.38 -32.59 -3.74
C ASN A 105 6.93 -34.02 -3.42
N LYS A 106 7.30 -34.53 -2.23
CA LYS A 106 6.96 -35.89 -1.77
C LYS A 106 5.86 -35.89 -0.69
N GLY A 107 5.51 -34.72 -0.14
CA GLY A 107 4.49 -34.58 0.91
C GLY A 107 3.05 -34.49 0.39
N LEU A 108 2.16 -33.92 1.20
CA LEU A 108 0.74 -33.75 0.92
C LEU A 108 0.48 -32.81 -0.27
N ILE A 109 1.24 -31.70 -0.35
CA ILE A 109 1.13 -30.74 -1.45
C ILE A 109 2.15 -31.13 -2.53
N LYS A 110 1.65 -31.70 -3.63
CA LYS A 110 2.44 -32.06 -4.81
C LYS A 110 2.09 -31.10 -5.94
N THR A 111 3.09 -30.71 -6.73
CA THR A 111 2.83 -30.00 -7.98
C THR A 111 3.41 -30.74 -9.17
N LYS A 112 2.84 -30.45 -10.34
CA LYS A 112 3.20 -31.08 -11.61
C LYS A 112 4.64 -30.83 -12.04
N ASN A 113 5.18 -29.64 -11.76
CA ASN A 113 6.54 -29.26 -12.20
C ASN A 113 7.60 -29.69 -11.18
N PRO A 114 8.80 -30.10 -11.64
CA PRO A 114 9.89 -30.47 -10.74
C PRO A 114 10.28 -29.29 -9.83
N PRO A 115 10.67 -29.56 -8.56
CA PRO A 115 11.16 -28.52 -7.66
C PRO A 115 12.31 -27.73 -8.26
N THR A 116 12.24 -26.41 -8.14
CA THR A 116 13.31 -25.50 -8.54
C THR A 116 13.93 -24.88 -7.29
N LYS A 117 15.24 -24.61 -7.36
CA LYS A 117 15.97 -23.91 -6.31
C LYS A 117 15.70 -22.41 -6.46
N ILE A 118 15.25 -21.77 -5.39
CA ILE A 118 15.00 -20.32 -5.31
C ILE A 118 15.71 -19.73 -4.10
N SER A 119 15.93 -18.42 -4.08
CA SER A 119 16.48 -17.76 -2.89
C SER A 119 15.49 -17.86 -1.71
N LEU A 120 16.01 -17.83 -0.48
CA LEU A 120 15.17 -17.78 0.72
C LEU A 120 14.29 -16.52 0.73
N ASP A 121 14.79 -15.39 0.22
CA ASP A 121 14.04 -14.14 0.11
C ASP A 121 12.82 -14.31 -0.82
N LEU A 122 13.00 -14.97 -1.97
CA LEU A 122 11.91 -15.24 -2.91
C LEU A 122 10.90 -16.23 -2.33
N TRP A 123 11.35 -17.26 -1.63
CA TRP A 123 10.45 -18.17 -0.91
C TRP A 123 9.61 -17.42 0.12
N PHE A 124 10.22 -16.52 0.89
CA PHE A 124 9.51 -15.76 1.92
C PHE A 124 8.49 -14.81 1.31
N HIS A 125 8.87 -14.09 0.25
CA HIS A 125 7.97 -13.22 -0.51
C HIS A 125 6.75 -13.97 -1.04
N LEU A 126 6.95 -15.09 -1.75
CA LEU A 126 5.85 -15.89 -2.29
C LEU A 126 4.96 -16.50 -1.19
N THR A 127 5.52 -16.81 -0.02
CA THR A 127 4.75 -17.30 1.13
C THR A 127 3.83 -16.22 1.68
N LEU A 128 4.35 -15.00 1.85
CA LEU A 128 3.57 -13.85 2.27
C LEU A 128 2.49 -13.49 1.24
N ASP A 129 2.84 -13.50 -0.05
CA ASP A 129 1.90 -13.22 -1.14
C ASP A 129 0.75 -14.21 -1.13
N ALA A 130 1.01 -15.50 -0.92
CA ALA A 130 -0.05 -16.52 -0.85
C ALA A 130 -1.00 -16.27 0.33
N LEU A 131 -0.46 -15.92 1.52
CA LEU A 131 -1.26 -15.57 2.69
C LEU A 131 -2.04 -14.28 2.48
N TRP A 132 -1.43 -13.29 1.85
CA TRP A 132 -2.06 -12.01 1.54
C TRP A 132 -3.17 -12.15 0.50
N VAL A 133 -2.99 -12.99 -0.52
CA VAL A 133 -4.04 -13.34 -1.49
C VAL A 133 -5.20 -14.06 -0.80
N LEU A 134 -4.93 -15.03 0.08
CA LEU A 134 -5.98 -15.68 0.87
C LEU A 134 -6.74 -14.66 1.73
N ASN A 135 -6.02 -13.78 2.41
CA ASN A 135 -6.61 -12.69 3.18
C ASN A 135 -7.48 -11.78 2.30
N GLY A 136 -7.00 -11.42 1.11
CA GLY A 136 -7.72 -10.63 0.12
C GLY A 136 -8.99 -11.32 -0.39
N ILE A 137 -8.97 -12.63 -0.62
CA ILE A 137 -10.17 -13.40 -0.99
C ILE A 137 -11.21 -13.33 0.13
N ILE A 138 -10.80 -13.57 1.38
CA ILE A 138 -11.70 -13.46 2.54
C ILE A 138 -12.26 -12.03 2.66
N PHE A 139 -11.40 -11.02 2.49
CA PHE A 139 -11.80 -9.62 2.50
C PHE A 139 -12.86 -9.33 1.44
N ILE A 140 -12.64 -9.72 0.18
CA ILE A 140 -13.58 -9.49 -0.91
C ILE A 140 -14.92 -10.19 -0.64
N VAL A 141 -14.89 -11.45 -0.19
CA VAL A 141 -16.12 -12.19 0.16
C VAL A 141 -16.91 -11.45 1.25
N LEU A 142 -16.26 -11.08 2.35
CA LEU A 142 -16.92 -10.35 3.46
C LEU A 142 -17.40 -8.97 3.03
N LEU A 143 -16.61 -8.26 2.21
CA LEU A 143 -16.92 -6.93 1.70
C LEU A 143 -18.25 -6.94 0.90
N PHE A 144 -18.43 -7.93 0.01
CA PHE A 144 -19.66 -8.08 -0.75
C PHE A 144 -20.79 -8.65 0.09
N ALA A 145 -20.53 -9.68 0.91
CA ALA A 145 -21.56 -10.34 1.73
C ALA A 145 -22.18 -9.43 2.80
N THR A 146 -21.46 -8.40 3.26
CA THR A 146 -21.94 -7.47 4.30
C THR A 146 -22.36 -6.10 3.76
N GLY A 147 -22.36 -5.90 2.44
CA GLY A 147 -22.71 -4.60 1.82
C GLY A 147 -21.66 -3.51 1.98
N GLN A 148 -20.54 -3.78 2.65
CA GLN A 148 -19.45 -2.81 2.89
C GLN A 148 -18.77 -2.33 1.60
N TRP A 149 -18.92 -3.06 0.49
CA TRP A 149 -18.43 -2.64 -0.83
C TRP A 149 -19.01 -1.28 -1.28
N LEU A 150 -20.24 -0.94 -0.86
CA LEU A 150 -20.91 0.33 -1.20
C LEU A 150 -20.14 1.57 -0.71
N ARG A 151 -19.23 1.40 0.26
CA ARG A 151 -18.42 2.49 0.80
C ARG A 151 -17.16 2.78 0.00
N ILE A 152 -16.72 1.85 -0.84
CA ILE A 152 -15.43 1.93 -1.55
C ILE A 152 -15.54 1.69 -3.05
N VAL A 153 -16.74 1.46 -3.57
CA VAL A 153 -17.02 1.37 -5.01
C VAL A 153 -17.81 2.61 -5.41
N PRO A 154 -17.30 3.42 -6.35
CA PRO A 154 -18.05 4.57 -6.85
C PRO A 154 -19.32 4.12 -7.57
N THR A 155 -20.46 4.66 -7.18
CA THR A 155 -21.77 4.36 -7.79
C THR A 155 -22.33 5.53 -8.59
N ASN A 156 -21.76 6.74 -8.43
CA ASN A 156 -22.24 7.97 -9.03
C ASN A 156 -21.08 8.74 -9.68
N TRP A 157 -21.37 9.48 -10.75
CA TRP A 157 -20.36 10.22 -11.53
C TRP A 157 -19.90 11.52 -10.87
N ASP A 158 -20.67 12.06 -9.93
CA ASP A 158 -20.31 13.22 -9.11
C ASP A 158 -19.08 12.96 -8.21
N VAL A 159 -18.66 11.69 -8.05
CA VAL A 159 -17.43 11.32 -7.34
C VAL A 159 -16.18 12.01 -7.92
N PHE A 160 -16.11 12.21 -9.24
CA PHE A 160 -14.93 12.81 -9.88
C PHE A 160 -14.79 14.30 -9.57
N PRO A 161 -15.79 15.16 -9.81
CA PRO A 161 -15.71 16.56 -9.41
C PRO A 161 -15.57 16.74 -7.89
N ASN A 162 -16.24 15.90 -7.07
CA ASN A 162 -16.04 15.91 -5.62
C ASN A 162 -14.60 15.53 -5.22
N ALA A 163 -13.96 14.59 -5.91
CA ALA A 163 -12.56 14.24 -5.65
C ALA A 163 -11.60 15.38 -6.00
N VAL A 164 -11.88 16.13 -7.08
CA VAL A 164 -11.14 17.35 -7.43
C VAL A 164 -11.30 18.42 -6.35
N SER A 165 -12.53 18.63 -5.87
CA SER A 165 -12.83 19.53 -4.75
C SER A 165 -12.07 19.16 -3.47
N ALA A 166 -12.14 17.88 -3.05
CA ALA A 166 -11.40 17.39 -1.90
C ALA A 166 -9.88 17.53 -2.07
N GLY A 167 -9.35 17.24 -3.27
CA GLY A 167 -7.94 17.45 -3.60
C GLY A 167 -7.51 18.91 -3.47
N LEU A 168 -8.33 19.85 -3.95
CA LEU A 168 -8.08 21.28 -3.80
C LEU A 168 -8.13 21.72 -2.32
N GLN A 169 -9.07 21.19 -1.54
CA GLN A 169 -9.16 21.42 -0.10
C GLN A 169 -7.88 20.97 0.62
N TYR A 170 -7.43 19.73 0.40
CA TYR A 170 -6.17 19.24 0.97
C TYR A 170 -4.96 20.08 0.54
N ALA A 171 -4.86 20.40 -0.75
CA ALA A 171 -3.76 21.21 -1.30
C ALA A 171 -3.72 22.62 -0.69
N SER A 172 -4.87 23.20 -0.35
CA SER A 172 -4.94 24.53 0.28
C SER A 172 -4.61 24.57 1.77
N LEU A 173 -4.38 23.41 2.40
CA LEU A 173 -4.26 23.23 3.86
C LEU A 173 -5.53 23.64 4.64
N ASN A 174 -6.67 23.73 3.95
CA ASN A 174 -7.99 23.91 4.54
C ASN A 174 -8.79 22.63 4.24
N TRP A 175 -8.54 21.62 5.07
CA TRP A 175 -8.92 20.24 4.80
C TRP A 175 -10.42 19.99 4.97
N PRO A 176 -10.99 19.05 4.20
CA PRO A 176 -12.39 18.70 4.34
C PRO A 176 -12.69 18.15 5.73
N VAL A 177 -13.91 18.39 6.21
CA VAL A 177 -14.41 17.70 7.40
C VAL A 177 -14.64 16.23 7.05
N GLU A 178 -13.88 15.35 7.69
CA GLU A 178 -13.97 13.91 7.47
C GLU A 178 -15.14 13.31 8.27
N ASN A 179 -15.91 12.43 7.64
CA ASN A 179 -16.93 11.63 8.33
C ASN A 179 -16.80 10.14 7.99
N GLY A 180 -15.59 9.61 8.18
CA GLY A 180 -15.23 8.24 7.79
C GLY A 180 -16.16 7.16 8.35
N TRP A 181 -16.83 7.42 9.48
CA TRP A 181 -17.84 6.51 10.06
C TRP A 181 -19.02 6.25 9.13
N ASN A 182 -19.45 7.28 8.37
CA ASN A 182 -20.61 7.21 7.49
C ASN A 182 -20.22 7.25 6.01
N ASN A 183 -19.33 8.16 5.63
CA ASN A 183 -18.94 8.40 4.25
C ASN A 183 -17.48 8.82 4.14
N TYR A 184 -16.75 8.21 3.22
CA TYR A 184 -15.44 8.73 2.83
C TYR A 184 -15.63 9.90 1.88
N ASN A 185 -14.72 10.88 1.95
CA ASN A 185 -14.68 11.88 0.89
C ASN A 185 -14.33 11.22 -0.45
N SER A 186 -14.70 11.83 -1.56
CA SER A 186 -14.60 11.20 -2.88
C SER A 186 -13.15 10.93 -3.31
N LEU A 187 -12.17 11.70 -2.82
CA LEU A 187 -10.77 11.43 -3.09
C LEU A 187 -10.29 10.16 -2.37
N GLN A 188 -10.68 9.99 -1.11
CA GLN A 188 -10.44 8.77 -0.34
C GLN A 188 -11.13 7.56 -0.99
N LEU A 189 -12.41 7.69 -1.34
CA LEU A 189 -13.20 6.63 -1.98
C LEU A 189 -12.51 6.14 -3.27
N LEU A 190 -12.14 7.04 -4.18
CA LEU A 190 -11.43 6.67 -5.41
C LEU A 190 -10.08 6.01 -5.11
N THR A 191 -9.34 6.52 -4.11
CA THR A 191 -8.05 5.94 -3.72
C THR A 191 -8.21 4.53 -3.15
N TYR A 192 -9.25 4.28 -2.35
CA TYR A 192 -9.57 2.95 -1.82
C TYR A 192 -10.02 2.00 -2.93
N PHE A 193 -10.86 2.47 -3.85
CA PHE A 193 -11.27 1.72 -5.03
C PHE A 193 -10.05 1.28 -5.85
N ILE A 194 -9.17 2.23 -6.20
CA ILE A 194 -7.96 1.95 -6.98
C ILE A 194 -7.07 0.97 -6.24
N THR A 195 -6.86 1.17 -4.94
CA THR A 195 -5.98 0.29 -4.15
C THR A 195 -6.52 -1.14 -4.09
N VAL A 196 -7.81 -1.32 -3.82
CA VAL A 196 -8.44 -2.64 -3.61
C VAL A 196 -8.72 -3.36 -4.93
N PHE A 197 -9.28 -2.67 -5.92
CA PHE A 197 -9.80 -3.29 -7.14
C PHE A 197 -8.89 -3.14 -8.36
N VAL A 198 -7.81 -2.35 -8.28
CA VAL A 198 -6.87 -2.16 -9.39
C VAL A 198 -5.45 -2.54 -8.97
N ALA A 199 -4.86 -1.85 -8.00
CA ALA A 199 -3.46 -2.03 -7.62
C ALA A 199 -3.20 -3.43 -7.02
N ALA A 200 -4.06 -3.90 -6.11
CA ALA A 200 -3.92 -5.22 -5.53
C ALA A 200 -4.06 -6.36 -6.57
N PRO A 201 -5.10 -6.40 -7.43
CA PRO A 201 -5.17 -7.36 -8.53
C PRO A 201 -3.98 -7.27 -9.49
N LEU A 202 -3.52 -6.06 -9.84
CA LEU A 202 -2.33 -5.89 -10.68
C LEU A 202 -1.07 -6.50 -10.03
N ALA A 203 -0.88 -6.30 -8.71
CA ALA A 203 0.23 -6.91 -7.97
C ALA A 203 0.15 -8.44 -8.02
N ILE A 204 -1.04 -9.01 -7.84
CA ILE A 204 -1.27 -10.47 -7.89
C ILE A 204 -0.98 -11.01 -9.30
N ILE A 205 -1.58 -10.42 -10.34
CA ILE A 205 -1.42 -10.89 -11.74
C ILE A 205 0.06 -10.86 -12.14
N THR A 206 0.74 -9.76 -11.84
CA THR A 206 2.16 -9.61 -12.16
C THR A 206 3.06 -10.47 -11.29
N GLY A 207 2.72 -10.68 -10.01
CA GLY A 207 3.44 -11.58 -9.10
C GLY A 207 3.35 -13.04 -9.54
N ILE A 208 2.14 -13.54 -9.83
CA ILE A 208 1.93 -14.91 -10.33
C ILE A 208 2.72 -15.13 -11.62
N ARG A 209 2.73 -14.15 -12.55
CA ARG A 209 3.49 -14.22 -13.80
C ARG A 209 4.99 -14.41 -13.61
N MET A 210 5.55 -13.81 -12.57
CA MET A 210 6.97 -13.90 -12.22
C MET A 210 7.28 -15.12 -11.34
N SER A 211 6.26 -15.74 -10.74
CA SER A 211 6.41 -16.90 -9.87
C SER A 211 6.74 -18.18 -10.65
N GLY A 212 7.29 -19.18 -9.95
CA GLY A 212 7.52 -20.52 -10.49
C GLY A 212 6.24 -21.32 -10.77
N ALA A 213 5.06 -20.82 -10.39
CA ALA A 213 3.77 -21.44 -10.68
C ALA A 213 3.30 -21.18 -12.11
N TRP A 214 3.80 -20.12 -12.77
CA TRP A 214 3.40 -19.77 -14.12
C TRP A 214 3.87 -20.82 -15.14
N PRO A 215 3.02 -21.25 -16.10
CA PRO A 215 3.38 -22.25 -17.08
C PRO A 215 4.47 -21.74 -18.05
N LYS A 216 5.57 -22.51 -18.15
CA LYS A 216 6.72 -22.15 -19.01
C LYS A 216 6.37 -22.13 -20.51
N LYS A 217 5.46 -23.00 -20.95
CA LYS A 217 5.07 -23.18 -22.36
C LYS A 217 3.57 -22.90 -22.56
N ALA A 218 3.13 -21.66 -22.32
CA ALA A 218 1.76 -21.25 -22.55
C ALA A 218 1.70 -20.16 -23.63
N ALA A 219 0.69 -20.19 -24.50
CA ALA A 219 0.51 -19.23 -25.59
C ALA A 219 0.43 -17.77 -25.10
N ILE A 220 -0.14 -17.56 -23.90
CA ILE A 220 -0.20 -16.27 -23.23
C ILE A 220 1.17 -15.62 -23.01
N ASN A 221 2.26 -16.39 -22.98
CA ASN A 221 3.62 -15.85 -22.79
C ASN A 221 4.06 -14.94 -23.93
N LYS A 222 3.46 -15.08 -25.13
CA LYS A 222 3.73 -14.22 -26.29
C LYS A 222 3.16 -12.81 -26.08
N PHE A 223 1.98 -12.70 -25.49
CA PHE A 223 1.28 -11.43 -25.27
C PHE A 223 1.57 -10.82 -23.90
N TYR A 224 1.95 -11.66 -22.93
CA TYR A 224 2.30 -11.25 -21.58
C TYR A 224 3.71 -11.74 -21.20
N PRO A 225 4.77 -11.05 -21.66
CA PRO A 225 6.15 -11.38 -21.35
C PRO A 225 6.50 -11.03 -19.89
N ILE A 226 7.51 -11.70 -19.33
CA ILE A 226 7.91 -11.50 -17.93
C ILE A 226 8.50 -10.10 -17.71
N GLU A 227 9.11 -9.52 -18.74
CA GLU A 227 9.65 -8.16 -18.75
C GLU A 227 8.54 -7.13 -18.54
N LEU A 228 7.37 -7.33 -19.16
CA LEU A 228 6.21 -6.48 -18.95
C LEU A 228 5.69 -6.60 -17.52
N ALA A 229 5.59 -7.83 -16.99
CA ALA A 229 5.19 -8.04 -15.59
C ALA A 229 6.12 -7.32 -14.61
N ARG A 230 7.44 -7.39 -14.80
CA ARG A 230 8.42 -6.67 -13.97
C ARG A 230 8.28 -5.14 -14.07
N LYS A 231 8.04 -4.63 -15.29
CA LYS A 231 7.84 -3.19 -15.55
C LYS A 231 6.58 -2.66 -14.87
N ILE A 232 5.57 -3.49 -14.65
CA ILE A 232 4.33 -3.10 -13.95
C ILE A 232 4.45 -3.34 -12.44
N HIS A 233 4.95 -4.51 -12.02
CA HIS A 233 4.96 -4.93 -10.61
C HIS A 233 5.76 -3.96 -9.73
N PHE A 234 6.91 -3.49 -10.21
CA PHE A 234 7.74 -2.59 -9.41
C PHE A 234 7.09 -1.22 -9.18
N PRO A 235 6.56 -0.52 -10.20
CA PRO A 235 5.74 0.68 -9.98
C PRO A 235 4.53 0.44 -9.05
N VAL A 236 3.87 -0.71 -9.13
CA VAL A 236 2.77 -1.05 -8.20
C VAL A 236 3.25 -1.14 -6.76
N MET A 237 4.43 -1.74 -6.51
CA MET A 237 5.05 -1.72 -5.18
C MET A 237 5.34 -0.28 -4.70
N ILE A 238 5.86 0.58 -5.59
CA ILE A 238 6.11 2.00 -5.26
C ILE A 238 4.79 2.73 -4.96
N TYR A 239 3.72 2.46 -5.70
CA TYR A 239 2.38 2.97 -5.42
C TYR A 239 1.92 2.56 -4.01
N PHE A 240 2.06 1.29 -3.61
CA PHE A 240 1.71 0.86 -2.25
C PHE A 240 2.51 1.58 -1.17
N VAL A 241 3.81 1.79 -1.38
CA VAL A 241 4.65 2.57 -0.45
C VAL A 241 4.12 4.00 -0.32
N ALA A 242 3.86 4.67 -1.44
CA ALA A 242 3.35 6.04 -1.45
C ALA A 242 1.96 6.13 -0.81
N PHE A 243 1.06 5.20 -1.15
CA PHE A 243 -0.27 5.08 -0.55
C PHE A 243 -0.19 4.95 0.96
N VAL A 244 0.63 4.03 1.51
CA VAL A 244 0.77 3.85 2.96
C VAL A 244 1.26 5.13 3.63
N ILE A 245 2.26 5.80 3.07
CA ILE A 245 2.80 7.05 3.64
C ILE A 245 1.72 8.14 3.69
N VAL A 246 1.04 8.40 2.57
CA VAL A 246 0.01 9.44 2.49
C VAL A 246 -1.19 9.07 3.36
N HIS A 247 -1.67 7.84 3.29
CA HIS A 247 -2.81 7.35 4.05
C HIS A 247 -2.57 7.47 5.56
N VAL A 248 -1.46 6.98 6.08
CA VAL A 248 -1.15 7.07 7.52
C VAL A 248 -0.97 8.53 7.95
N THR A 249 -0.35 9.37 7.11
CA THR A 249 -0.21 10.80 7.40
C THR A 249 -1.58 11.46 7.56
N LEU A 250 -2.51 11.22 6.63
CA LEU A 250 -3.87 11.77 6.71
C LEU A 250 -4.62 11.24 7.92
N VAL A 251 -4.57 9.93 8.20
CA VAL A 251 -5.18 9.33 9.40
C VAL A 251 -4.75 10.05 10.68
N LEU A 252 -3.45 10.34 10.81
CA LEU A 252 -2.91 10.99 12.00
C LEU A 252 -3.21 12.50 12.05
N ALA A 253 -3.35 13.14 10.90
CA ALA A 253 -3.50 14.58 10.80
C ALA A 253 -4.98 15.05 10.75
N THR A 254 -5.94 14.19 10.40
CA THR A 254 -7.38 14.53 10.29
C THR A 254 -8.23 14.05 11.47
N GLY A 255 -7.62 13.83 12.64
CA GLY A 255 -8.32 13.36 13.84
C GLY A 255 -7.90 11.94 14.24
N ALA A 256 -6.64 11.77 14.64
CA ALA A 256 -6.02 10.47 14.91
C ALA A 256 -6.85 9.55 15.81
N LEU A 257 -7.32 10.02 16.98
CA LEU A 257 -8.07 9.17 17.91
C LEU A 257 -9.35 8.64 17.28
N ASN A 258 -10.12 9.51 16.62
CA ASN A 258 -11.38 9.11 16.01
C ASN A 258 -11.16 8.13 14.85
N ASN A 259 -10.21 8.43 13.97
CA ASN A 259 -9.85 7.57 12.83
C ASN A 259 -9.33 6.20 13.28
N LEU A 260 -8.51 6.15 14.34
CA LEU A 260 -8.01 4.90 14.88
C LEU A 260 -9.11 4.10 15.59
N ASN A 261 -10.07 4.75 16.27
CA ASN A 261 -11.21 4.06 16.85
C ASN A 261 -12.13 3.46 15.78
N HIS A 262 -12.33 4.14 14.66
CA HIS A 262 -13.05 3.60 13.52
C HIS A 262 -12.42 2.30 13.02
N MET A 263 -11.12 2.32 12.76
CA MET A 263 -10.43 1.19 12.11
C MET A 263 -10.08 0.05 13.07
N TYR A 264 -9.65 0.35 14.30
CA TYR A 264 -9.10 -0.64 15.22
C TYR A 264 -10.03 -1.02 16.36
N ALA A 265 -10.94 -0.12 16.79
CA ALA A 265 -11.87 -0.39 17.88
C ALA A 265 -13.31 -0.61 17.40
N SER A 266 -13.61 -0.37 16.11
CA SER A 266 -14.98 -0.43 15.56
C SER A 266 -15.97 0.49 16.29
N ASN A 267 -15.49 1.64 16.79
CA ASN A 267 -16.29 2.60 17.56
C ASN A 267 -16.13 4.01 17.00
N ASN A 268 -17.16 4.86 17.18
CA ASN A 268 -17.13 6.27 16.79
C ASN A 268 -17.01 7.20 18.01
N ASP A 269 -15.84 7.20 18.63
CA ASP A 269 -15.54 8.04 19.80
C ASP A 269 -14.08 8.52 19.79
N TYR A 270 -13.69 9.23 20.83
CA TYR A 270 -12.33 9.76 21.04
C TYR A 270 -11.58 9.02 22.17
N SER A 271 -11.96 7.77 22.45
CA SER A 271 -11.27 6.93 23.44
C SER A 271 -9.87 6.53 22.97
N TRP A 272 -9.06 5.97 23.87
CA TRP A 272 -7.70 5.52 23.57
C TRP A 272 -7.61 4.07 23.08
N TRP A 273 -8.74 3.36 22.95
CA TRP A 273 -8.75 1.94 22.61
C TRP A 273 -8.17 1.66 21.24
N GLY A 274 -8.65 2.36 20.20
CA GLY A 274 -8.16 2.21 18.83
C GLY A 274 -6.67 2.55 18.72
N PHE A 275 -6.22 3.59 19.43
CA PHE A 275 -4.79 3.93 19.51
C PHE A 275 -3.96 2.81 20.16
N GLY A 276 -4.42 2.25 21.28
CA GLY A 276 -3.72 1.16 21.96
C GLY A 276 -3.58 -0.09 21.08
N ILE A 277 -4.65 -0.48 20.38
CA ILE A 277 -4.64 -1.62 19.45
C ILE A 277 -3.73 -1.33 18.24
N PHE A 278 -3.76 -0.10 17.70
CA PHE A 278 -2.85 0.33 16.65
C PHE A 278 -1.37 0.24 17.10
N ALA A 279 -1.04 0.76 18.28
CA ALA A 279 0.31 0.69 18.82
C ALA A 279 0.78 -0.77 18.98
N ALA A 280 -0.07 -1.65 19.52
CA ALA A 280 0.22 -3.08 19.62
C ALA A 280 0.44 -3.73 18.23
N SER A 281 -0.35 -3.33 17.24
CA SER A 281 -0.22 -3.80 15.85
C SER A 281 1.12 -3.40 15.22
N ILE A 282 1.58 -2.17 15.49
CA ILE A 282 2.89 -1.69 15.04
C ILE A 282 4.02 -2.47 15.70
N VAL A 283 3.96 -2.67 17.02
CA VAL A 283 4.96 -3.46 17.76
C VAL A 283 5.02 -4.90 17.23
N PHE A 284 3.87 -5.53 17.02
CA PHE A 284 3.80 -6.88 16.46
C PHE A 284 4.41 -6.96 15.05
N THR A 285 4.07 -6.01 14.19
CA THR A 285 4.60 -5.95 12.83
C THR A 285 6.11 -5.70 12.82
N ALA A 286 6.60 -4.82 13.69
CA ALA A 286 8.04 -4.57 13.86
C ALA A 286 8.78 -5.81 14.37
N ALA A 287 8.21 -6.56 15.32
CA ALA A 287 8.76 -7.82 15.80
C ALA A 287 8.84 -8.86 14.67
N ALA A 288 7.76 -9.02 13.89
CA ALA A 288 7.77 -9.93 12.73
C ALA A 288 8.79 -9.49 11.65
N TRP A 289 8.90 -8.18 11.39
CA TRP A 289 9.91 -7.63 10.49
C TRP A 289 11.33 -7.95 10.95
N PHE A 290 11.59 -7.84 12.26
CA PHE A 290 12.87 -8.22 12.85
C PHE A 290 13.13 -9.72 12.75
N LEU A 291 12.12 -10.54 13.02
CA LEU A 291 12.18 -12.00 12.95
C LEU A 291 12.25 -12.52 11.51
N ALA A 292 11.90 -11.72 10.50
CA ALA A 292 12.06 -12.06 9.09
C ALA A 292 13.53 -12.05 8.60
N ARG A 293 14.49 -12.44 9.45
CA ARG A 293 15.90 -12.61 9.09
C ARG A 293 16.17 -14.08 8.73
N PRO A 294 17.17 -14.36 7.86
CA PRO A 294 17.51 -15.73 7.48
C PRO A 294 17.72 -16.69 8.66
N LEU A 295 18.26 -16.20 9.80
CA LEU A 295 18.46 -17.00 11.01
C LEU A 295 17.17 -17.69 11.48
N PHE A 296 16.05 -16.97 11.50
CA PHE A 296 14.76 -17.47 11.99
C PHE A 296 13.90 -18.06 10.85
N LEU A 297 14.07 -17.58 9.62
CA LEU A 297 13.32 -18.08 8.47
C LEU A 297 13.74 -19.47 8.03
N ARG A 298 15.03 -19.84 8.17
CA ARG A 298 15.54 -21.15 7.71
C ARG A 298 14.84 -22.35 8.39
N PRO A 299 14.66 -22.40 9.72
CA PRO A 299 13.88 -23.48 10.35
C PRO A 299 12.45 -23.58 9.83
N ILE A 300 11.76 -22.45 9.68
CA ILE A 300 10.39 -22.42 9.17
C ILE A 300 10.34 -22.91 7.72
N ALA A 301 11.24 -22.43 6.87
CA ALA A 301 11.35 -22.85 5.48
C ALA A 301 11.64 -24.36 5.33
N SER A 302 12.37 -24.94 6.29
CA SER A 302 12.71 -26.37 6.29
C SER A 302 11.49 -27.29 6.45
N LEU A 303 10.39 -26.79 7.03
CA LEU A 303 9.14 -27.53 7.16
C LEU A 303 8.48 -27.82 5.81
N MET A 304 8.75 -26.97 4.80
CA MET A 304 8.12 -27.05 3.48
C MET A 304 9.08 -27.48 2.36
N GLY A 305 10.38 -27.64 2.65
CA GLY A 305 11.38 -27.96 1.65
C GLY A 305 12.80 -28.04 2.19
N LYS A 306 13.75 -28.34 1.30
CA LYS A 306 15.16 -28.39 1.64
C LYS A 306 15.76 -26.98 1.61
N VAL A 307 16.37 -26.56 2.72
CA VAL A 307 17.16 -25.33 2.81
C VAL A 307 18.64 -25.66 2.62
N SER A 308 19.32 -24.89 1.79
CA SER A 308 20.77 -24.99 1.54
C SER A 308 21.42 -23.63 1.72
N ARG A 309 22.73 -23.62 2.03
CA ARG A 309 23.52 -22.39 1.97
C ARG A 309 23.62 -21.93 0.51
#